data_AF-A0A7K3S4T3-F1
#
_entry.id   AF-A0A7K3S4T3-F1
#
_cell.length_a   1.000
_cell.length_b   1.000
_cell.length_c   1.000
_cell.angle_alpha   90.00
_cell.angle_beta   90.00
_cell.angle_gamma   90.00
#
_symmetry.space_group_name_H-M   'P 1'
#
loop_
_entity.id
_entity.type
_entity.pdbx_description
1 polymer ?
#
loop_
_entity_poly.entity_id
_entity_poly.type
_entity_poly.pdbx_seq_one_letter_code
_entity_poly.pdbx_strand_id
1 'polypeptide(L)'
;TLRQRLAELRGPSVAPHPLDARALAALAANPGCKRRALLDGAGVDKGVLATALGSPAPFGQSQFAFMRGNAFEAKVKADGGAELLRLLYERLGGSSAAPGPDVATP
;
A
#
# COMPACT_ATOMS: atom_id res chain seq x y z
N THR A 1 21.06 23.16 1.22
CA THR A 1 19.88 23.00 0.33
C THR A 1 18.77 22.24 1.05
N LEU A 2 17.54 22.14 0.51
CA LEU A 2 16.49 21.29 1.12
C LEU A 2 16.96 19.83 1.30
N ARG A 3 17.63 19.27 0.27
CA ARG A 3 18.19 17.92 0.31
C ARG A 3 19.15 17.71 1.49
N GLN A 4 19.99 18.71 1.79
CA GLN A 4 20.93 18.66 2.91
C GLN A 4 20.21 18.67 4.26
N ARG A 5 19.20 19.54 4.45
CA ARG A 5 18.40 19.58 5.69
C ARG A 5 17.66 18.27 5.95
N LEU A 6 17.16 17.62 4.89
CA LEU A 6 16.54 16.30 4.99
C LEU A 6 17.54 15.20 5.36
N ALA A 7 18.78 15.27 4.85
CA ALA A 7 19.84 14.36 5.26
C ALA A 7 20.26 14.57 6.72
N GLU A 8 20.37 15.83 7.18
CA GLU A 8 20.64 16.16 8.58
C GLU A 8 19.57 15.58 9.52
N LEU A 9 18.29 15.69 9.15
CA LEU A 9 17.18 15.16 9.96
C LEU A 9 17.24 13.64 10.16
N ARG A 10 17.67 12.89 9.14
CA ARG A 10 17.85 11.44 9.22
C ARG A 10 19.14 11.03 9.94
N GLY A 11 20.11 11.94 9.99
CA GLY A 11 21.51 11.63 10.25
C GLY A 11 22.28 11.61 8.92
N PRO A 12 23.26 12.51 8.72
CA PRO A 12 23.88 12.73 7.41
C PRO A 12 24.67 11.53 6.90
N SER A 13 25.14 10.65 7.80
CA SER A 13 25.83 9.40 7.47
C SER A 13 24.89 8.21 7.25
N VAL A 14 23.59 8.37 7.50
CA VAL A 14 22.59 7.31 7.36
C VAL A 14 22.04 7.32 5.94
N ALA A 15 22.00 6.15 5.29
CA ALA A 15 21.37 6.02 3.98
C ALA A 15 19.85 6.28 4.08
N PRO A 16 19.22 6.94 3.09
CA PRO A 16 17.77 7.12 3.10
C PRO A 16 17.05 5.76 3.06
N HIS A 17 16.11 5.56 3.97
CA HIS A 17 15.18 4.44 3.89
C HIS A 17 14.32 4.60 2.62
N PRO A 18 14.23 3.58 1.74
CA PRO A 18 13.47 3.67 0.50
C PRO A 18 11.99 3.96 0.73
N LEU A 19 11.38 4.69 -0.19
CA LEU A 19 9.93 4.90 -0.20
C LEU A 19 9.27 3.71 -0.91
N ASP A 20 8.58 2.85 -0.15
CA ASP A 20 7.85 1.71 -0.71
C ASP A 20 6.37 2.07 -1.00
N ALA A 21 5.66 1.14 -1.65
CA ALA A 21 4.25 1.31 -1.98
C ALA A 21 3.38 1.56 -0.74
N ARG A 22 3.75 0.97 0.41
CA ARG A 22 3.05 1.15 1.68
C ARG A 22 3.20 2.57 2.21
N ALA A 23 4.41 3.13 2.17
CA ALA A 23 4.70 4.49 2.57
C ALA A 23 4.00 5.49 1.65
N LEU A 24 4.01 5.25 0.34
CA LEU A 24 3.29 6.08 -0.63
C LEU A 24 1.78 6.06 -0.39
N ALA A 25 1.17 4.88 -0.20
CA ALA A 25 -0.25 4.76 0.10
C ALA A 25 -0.62 5.46 1.41
N ALA A 26 0.22 5.34 2.44
CA ALA A 26 0.01 6.02 3.71
C ALA A 26 0.15 7.55 3.59
N LEU A 27 1.06 8.06 2.76
CA LEU A 27 1.17 9.49 2.48
C LEU A 27 -0.07 10.01 1.72
N ALA A 28 -0.52 9.27 0.71
CA ALA A 28 -1.73 9.60 -0.06
C ALA A 28 -3.00 9.59 0.80
N ALA A 29 -3.10 8.69 1.77
CA ALA A 29 -4.20 8.66 2.74
C ALA A 29 -4.12 9.77 3.80
N ASN A 30 -2.95 10.43 3.96
CA ASN A 30 -2.71 11.45 4.99
C ASN A 30 -2.05 12.72 4.40
N PRO A 31 -2.65 13.37 3.37
CA PRO A 31 -1.97 14.41 2.59
C PRO A 31 -1.62 15.67 3.40
N GLY A 32 -2.34 15.96 4.48
CA GLY A 32 -2.09 17.11 5.36
C GLY A 32 -1.05 16.88 6.47
N CYS A 33 -0.57 15.66 6.66
CA CYS A 33 0.32 15.34 7.77
C CYS A 33 1.77 15.76 7.45
N LYS A 34 2.12 17.01 7.80
CA LYS A 34 3.47 17.57 7.60
C LYS A 34 4.58 16.69 8.19
N ARG A 35 4.36 16.13 9.38
CA ARG A 35 5.31 15.23 10.04
C ARG A 35 5.58 13.99 9.17
N ARG A 36 4.54 13.42 8.56
CA ARG A 36 4.67 12.24 7.71
C ARG A 36 5.43 12.56 6.43
N ALA A 37 5.04 13.62 5.72
CA ALA A 37 5.72 14.08 4.51
C ALA A 37 7.21 14.36 4.78
N LEU A 38 7.54 14.97 5.92
CA LEU A 38 8.92 15.25 6.31
C LEU A 38 9.73 13.97 6.57
N LEU A 39 9.20 13.03 7.36
CA LEU A 39 9.89 11.77 7.68
C LEU A 39 10.06 10.88 6.43
N ASP A 40 9.05 10.82 5.56
CA ASP A 40 9.11 10.07 4.30
C ASP A 40 10.08 10.74 3.31
N GLY A 41 10.03 12.06 3.14
CA GLY A 41 10.94 12.81 2.27
C GLY A 41 12.39 12.79 2.76
N ALA A 42 12.61 12.74 4.08
CA ALA A 42 13.92 12.55 4.67
C ALA A 42 14.40 11.08 4.64
N GLY A 43 13.57 10.11 4.25
CA GLY A 43 13.94 8.69 4.28
C GLY A 43 14.25 8.20 5.69
N VAL A 44 13.55 8.69 6.72
CA VAL A 44 13.73 8.24 8.10
C VAL A 44 13.12 6.84 8.27
N ASP A 45 13.89 5.93 8.87
CA ASP A 45 13.37 4.65 9.35
C ASP A 45 12.40 4.90 10.51
N LYS A 46 11.11 4.83 10.21
CA LYS A 46 10.04 5.10 11.18
C LYS A 46 9.88 3.99 12.21
N GLY A 47 10.34 2.77 11.93
CA GLY A 47 10.32 1.65 12.88
C GLY A 47 11.38 1.83 13.96
N VAL A 48 12.60 2.15 13.56
CA VAL A 48 13.69 2.49 14.49
C VAL A 48 13.33 3.72 15.32
N LEU A 49 12.80 4.78 14.68
CA LEU A 49 12.35 5.97 15.39
C LEU A 49 11.26 5.66 16.42
N ALA A 50 10.24 4.88 16.05
CA ALA A 50 9.17 4.50 16.97
C ALA A 50 9.70 3.71 18.18
N THR A 51 10.68 2.82 17.96
CA THR A 51 11.36 2.08 19.02
C THR A 51 12.12 3.01 19.96
N ALA A 52 12.90 3.94 19.42
CA ALA A 52 13.64 4.94 20.21
C ALA A 52 12.72 5.85 21.03
N LEU A 53 11.50 6.10 20.56
CA LEU A 53 10.46 6.87 21.26
C LEU A 53 9.66 6.03 22.27
N GLY A 54 10.01 4.75 22.49
CA GLY A 54 9.30 3.87 23.41
C GLY A 54 7.89 3.47 22.95
N SER A 55 7.58 3.63 21.65
CA SER A 55 6.29 3.29 21.05
C SER A 55 6.46 2.37 19.84
N PRO A 56 7.13 1.21 19.99
CA PRO A 56 7.38 0.31 18.87
C PRO A 56 6.06 -0.15 18.25
N ALA A 57 6.04 -0.30 16.92
CA ALA A 57 4.90 -0.90 16.26
C ALA A 57 4.72 -2.34 16.75
N PRO A 58 3.49 -2.79 17.03
CA PRO A 58 3.26 -4.17 17.44
C PRO A 58 3.71 -5.12 16.34
N PHE A 59 4.46 -6.15 16.73
CA PHE A 59 4.81 -7.23 15.81
C PHE A 59 3.55 -8.06 15.51
N GLY A 60 3.44 -8.52 14.26
CA GLY A 60 2.35 -9.37 13.82
C GLY A 60 1.55 -8.78 12.67
N GLN A 61 0.42 -9.42 12.41
CA GLN A 61 -0.43 -9.09 11.27
C GLN A 61 -1.37 -7.93 11.60
N SER A 62 -1.48 -6.96 10.69
CA SER A 62 -2.35 -5.80 10.87
C SER A 62 -3.82 -6.20 10.70
N GLN A 63 -4.62 -6.08 11.77
CA GLN A 63 -6.07 -6.29 11.72
C GLN A 63 -6.76 -5.42 10.65
N PHE A 64 -6.30 -4.17 10.50
CA PHE A 64 -6.76 -3.29 9.43
C PHE A 64 -6.45 -3.85 8.03
N ALA A 65 -5.24 -4.38 7.82
CA ALA A 65 -4.86 -4.99 6.55
C ALA A 65 -5.71 -6.24 6.24
N PHE A 66 -5.98 -7.09 7.24
CA PHE A 66 -6.87 -8.23 7.08
C PHE A 66 -8.28 -7.81 6.70
N MET A 67 -8.89 -6.88 7.45
CA MET A 67 -10.24 -6.42 7.14
C MET A 67 -10.33 -5.81 5.73
N ARG A 68 -9.34 -5.00 5.33
CA ARG A 68 -9.28 -4.43 3.97
C ARG A 68 -9.08 -5.50 2.90
N GLY A 69 -8.23 -6.49 3.15
CA GLY A 69 -8.02 -7.62 2.25
C GLY A 69 -9.30 -8.40 2.03
N ASN A 70 -9.98 -8.79 3.12
CA ASN A 70 -11.24 -9.52 3.07
C ASN A 70 -12.33 -8.72 2.36
N ALA A 71 -12.45 -7.41 2.64
CA ALA A 71 -13.42 -6.55 1.98
C ALA A 71 -13.14 -6.40 0.48
N PHE A 72 -11.86 -6.28 0.10
CA PHE A 72 -11.46 -6.25 -1.31
C PHE A 72 -11.80 -7.57 -1.99
N GLU A 73 -11.43 -8.69 -1.40
CA GLU A 73 -11.72 -10.03 -1.93
C GLU A 73 -13.22 -10.25 -2.11
N ALA A 74 -14.03 -9.92 -1.10
CA ALA A 74 -15.48 -10.02 -1.17
C ALA A 74 -16.06 -9.15 -2.31
N LYS A 75 -15.58 -7.90 -2.45
CA LYS A 75 -16.03 -7.00 -3.52
C LYS A 75 -15.65 -7.52 -4.90
N VAL A 76 -14.45 -8.08 -5.04
CA VAL A 76 -13.93 -8.58 -6.31
C VAL A 76 -14.60 -9.89 -6.73
N LYS A 77 -15.01 -10.70 -5.76
CA LYS A 77 -15.75 -11.96 -5.99
C LYS A 77 -17.26 -11.78 -6.04
N ALA A 78 -17.78 -10.58 -5.75
CA ALA A 78 -19.20 -10.28 -5.92
C ALA A 78 -19.63 -10.52 -7.38
N ASP A 79 -20.92 -10.81 -7.58
CA ASP A 79 -21.51 -11.06 -8.90
C ASP A 79 -20.75 -12.16 -9.68
N GLY A 80 -20.36 -13.23 -8.99
CA GLY A 80 -19.62 -14.35 -9.58
C GLY A 80 -18.20 -14.00 -10.04
N GLY A 81 -17.66 -12.84 -9.68
CA GLY A 81 -16.36 -12.36 -10.14
C GLY A 81 -16.36 -11.84 -11.58
N ALA A 82 -17.52 -11.36 -12.07
CA ALA A 82 -17.67 -10.87 -13.44
C ALA A 82 -16.58 -9.86 -13.87
N GLU A 83 -16.21 -8.93 -12.99
CA GLU A 83 -15.17 -7.93 -13.28
C GLU A 83 -13.76 -8.56 -13.39
N LEU A 84 -13.46 -9.59 -12.59
CA LEU A 84 -12.21 -10.35 -12.76
C LEU A 84 -12.17 -11.07 -14.11
N LEU A 85 -13.28 -11.71 -14.50
CA LEU A 85 -13.37 -12.42 -15.77
C LEU A 85 -13.26 -11.46 -16.96
N ARG A 86 -13.88 -10.27 -16.88
CA ARG A 86 -13.74 -9.20 -17.88
C ARG A 86 -12.28 -8.80 -18.04
N LEU A 87 -11.58 -8.49 -16.94
CA LEU A 87 -10.16 -8.13 -16.96
C LEU A 87 -9.28 -9.27 -17.50
N LEU A 88 -9.55 -10.51 -17.10
CA LEU A 88 -8.81 -11.69 -17.58
C LEU A 88 -8.94 -11.83 -19.10
N TYR A 89 -10.17 -11.71 -19.62
CA TYR A 89 -10.47 -11.78 -21.05
C TYR A 89 -9.75 -10.69 -21.86
N GLU A 90 -9.78 -9.44 -21.36
CA GLU A 90 -9.10 -8.31 -22.00
C GLU A 90 -7.58 -8.47 -22.05
N ARG A 91 -6.97 -9.02 -20.99
CA ARG A 91 -5.51 -9.14 -20.89
C ARG A 91 -4.94 -10.37 -21.58
N LEU A 92 -5.75 -11.41 -21.79
CA LEU A 92 -5.33 -12.64 -22.45
C LEU A 92 -5.71 -12.71 -23.95
N GLY A 93 -6.17 -11.61 -24.55
CA GLY A 93 -6.34 -11.52 -26.00
C GLY A 93 -7.53 -12.31 -26.54
N GLY A 94 -8.71 -12.04 -25.96
CA GLY A 94 -9.99 -12.64 -26.27
C GLY A 94 -10.16 -13.36 -27.62
N SER A 95 -10.12 -14.69 -27.59
CA SER A 95 -10.46 -15.57 -28.73
C SER A 95 -11.86 -16.21 -28.59
N SER A 96 -12.68 -15.81 -27.62
CA SER A 96 -14.01 -16.40 -27.37
C SER A 96 -14.95 -15.37 -26.78
N ALA A 97 -16.21 -15.31 -27.21
CA ALA A 97 -17.19 -14.37 -26.68
C ALA A 97 -17.17 -14.29 -25.13
N ALA A 98 -17.30 -13.07 -24.60
CA ALA A 98 -17.31 -12.83 -23.16
C ALA A 98 -18.36 -13.72 -22.46
N PRO A 99 -18.05 -14.28 -21.27
CA PRO A 99 -19.01 -15.09 -20.54
C PRO A 99 -20.27 -14.27 -20.26
N GLY A 100 -21.43 -14.83 -20.62
CA GLY A 100 -22.74 -14.23 -20.33
C GLY A 100 -23.08 -14.27 -18.83
N PRO A 101 -24.16 -13.61 -18.41
CA PRO A 101 -24.58 -13.52 -17.01
C PRO A 101 -24.87 -14.89 -16.37
N ASP A 102 -25.03 -15.95 -17.17
CA ASP A 102 -25.45 -17.28 -16.75
C ASP A 102 -24.28 -18.28 -16.65
N VAL A 103 -23.03 -17.84 -16.75
CA VAL A 103 -21.89 -18.72 -16.47
C VAL A 103 -21.80 -18.92 -14.95
N ALA A 104 -22.62 -19.84 -14.45
CA ALA A 104 -22.46 -20.42 -13.13
C ALA A 104 -21.05 -21.05 -13.04
N THR A 105 -20.25 -20.57 -12.10
CA THR A 105 -19.03 -21.26 -11.67
C THR A 105 -19.40 -22.48 -10.81
N PRO A 106 -18.65 -23.59 -10.90
CA PRO A 106 -18.80 -24.75 -10.00
C PRO A 106 -18.53 -24.41 -8.53
#